data_AF-A0A844H3X8-F1
#
_entry.id   AF-A0A844H3X8-F1
#
_cell.length_a   1.000
_cell.length_b   1.000
_cell.length_c   1.000
_cell.angle_alpha   90.00
_cell.angle_beta   90.00
_cell.angle_gamma   90.00
#
_symmetry.space_group_name_H-M   'P 1'
#
loop_
_entity.id
_entity.type
_entity.pdbx_description
1 polymer ?
#
loop_
_entity_poly.entity_id
_entity_poly.type
_entity_poly.pdbx_seq_one_letter_code
_entity_poly.pdbx_strand_id
1 'polypeptide(L)'
;MRPDSLQQLIATLHHAALQPAGWHGFLLALERAVPGVGATLFGVNAASREAIYVTTGQGIDAQGLKVFADYYHRINPFSGYFLNLAPGRAERSLAHIDDAQLQRTEFYNDWMRQQDDLIGGVALKTRAYRSSSLFVGVNVRRQRREETDARALVLLEQLEPYISHAFEVSQVVAELRATALTGRDDQADQGGVVITDHDFMVLWADPAILSGMAGLLRVDMLGRLRFGDPDVQLWAAQDQTRFGRGGNALRQCEAGPYIIRKLIGPHAEMPVSPLFPGFFHGSGWSERQRTFVISRRNRQVTIEDRLGARFQLSAAEVAIATLIAEGHSTQEMADLRQTSLHTIRNQIRAVLAKMEVRDRGGVIREVMAEKNRNP
;
A
#
# COMPACT_ATOMS: atom_id res chain seq x y z
N MET A 1 33.60 -12.21 14.93
CA MET A 1 32.40 -11.70 15.65
C MET A 1 32.12 -12.66 16.80
N ARG A 2 31.66 -12.19 17.97
CA ARG A 2 31.28 -13.09 19.06
C ARG A 2 30.00 -13.85 18.66
N PRO A 3 29.89 -15.17 18.87
CA PRO A 3 28.70 -15.97 18.52
C PRO A 3 27.38 -15.36 19.03
N ASP A 4 27.42 -14.76 20.21
CA ASP A 4 26.28 -14.13 20.88
C ASP A 4 25.68 -12.97 20.07
N SER A 5 26.50 -12.22 19.33
CA SER A 5 26.03 -11.08 18.51
C SER A 5 25.24 -11.54 17.29
N LEU A 6 25.61 -12.67 16.67
CA LEU A 6 24.89 -13.23 15.54
C LEU A 6 23.53 -13.80 15.98
N GLN A 7 23.50 -14.52 17.10
CA GLN A 7 22.25 -15.05 17.67
C GLN A 7 21.27 -13.92 18.04
N GLN A 8 21.78 -12.81 18.59
CA GLN A 8 20.94 -11.65 18.91
C GLN A 8 20.32 -11.03 17.65
N LEU A 9 21.07 -10.93 16.54
CA LEU A 9 20.54 -10.44 15.27
C LEU A 9 19.48 -11.37 14.71
N ILE A 10 19.69 -12.68 14.75
CA ILE A 10 18.70 -13.69 14.33
C ILE A 10 17.43 -13.57 15.18
N ALA A 11 17.55 -13.38 16.50
CA ALA A 11 16.39 -13.17 17.37
C ALA A 11 15.57 -11.94 16.98
N THR A 12 16.23 -10.83 16.59
CA THR A 12 15.52 -9.64 16.09
C THR A 12 14.80 -9.90 14.76
N LEU A 13 15.35 -10.75 13.88
CA LEU A 13 14.70 -11.14 12.63
C LEU A 13 13.44 -11.99 12.85
N HIS A 14 13.42 -12.86 13.86
CA HIS A 14 12.19 -13.58 14.23
C HIS A 14 11.07 -12.63 14.67
N HIS A 15 11.41 -11.55 15.38
CA HIS A 15 10.43 -10.52 15.72
C HIS A 15 9.97 -9.75 14.49
N ALA A 16 10.91 -9.35 13.61
CA ALA A 16 10.64 -8.65 12.36
C ALA A 16 9.73 -9.45 11.40
N ALA A 17 9.85 -10.78 11.41
CA ALA A 17 9.01 -11.67 10.62
C ALA A 17 7.52 -11.60 11.00
N LEU A 18 7.20 -11.30 12.26
CA LEU A 18 5.82 -11.26 12.77
C LEU A 18 5.28 -9.85 12.94
N GLN A 19 6.16 -8.89 13.22
CA GLN A 19 5.83 -7.51 13.51
C GLN A 19 6.66 -6.60 12.61
N PRO A 20 6.01 -5.83 11.71
CA PRO A 20 6.73 -4.95 10.79
C PRO A 20 7.68 -3.96 11.49
N ALA A 21 7.31 -3.43 12.67
CA ALA A 21 8.19 -2.57 13.46
C ALA A 21 9.52 -3.24 13.89
N GLY A 22 9.58 -4.57 13.90
CA GLY A 22 10.78 -5.33 14.28
C GLY A 22 11.95 -5.17 13.30
N TRP A 23 11.69 -4.80 12.04
CA TRP A 23 12.75 -4.52 11.05
C TRP A 23 13.61 -3.32 11.42
N HIS A 24 13.02 -2.26 12.02
CA HIS A 24 13.80 -1.15 12.55
C HIS A 24 14.70 -1.61 13.70
N GLY A 25 14.16 -2.42 14.63
CA GLY A 25 14.93 -3.03 15.71
C GLY A 25 16.11 -3.89 15.23
N PHE A 26 15.92 -4.62 14.12
CA PHE A 26 17.00 -5.35 13.45
C PHE A 26 18.10 -4.40 12.93
N LEU A 27 17.75 -3.29 12.27
CA LEU A 27 18.75 -2.32 11.81
C LEU A 27 19.55 -1.69 12.96
N LEU A 28 18.90 -1.35 14.07
CA LEU A 28 19.57 -0.85 15.27
C LEU A 28 20.52 -1.90 15.89
N ALA A 29 20.15 -3.18 15.83
CA ALA A 29 21.03 -4.26 16.26
C ALA A 29 22.21 -4.44 15.29
N LEU A 30 21.98 -4.30 13.98
CA LEU A 30 23.01 -4.40 12.95
C LEU A 30 24.07 -3.31 13.09
N GLU A 31 23.65 -2.06 13.31
CA GLU A 31 24.56 -0.92 13.54
C GLU A 31 25.39 -1.09 14.83
N ARG A 32 24.82 -1.70 15.87
CA ARG A 32 25.57 -2.03 17.09
C ARG A 32 26.58 -3.16 16.86
N ALA A 33 26.26 -4.13 16.01
CA ALA A 33 27.15 -5.24 15.69
C ALA A 33 28.31 -4.83 14.77
N VAL A 34 28.09 -3.82 13.92
CA VAL A 34 29.10 -3.23 13.03
C VAL A 34 29.18 -1.72 13.29
N PRO A 35 29.92 -1.28 14.32
CA PRO A 35 30.09 0.15 14.61
C PRO A 35 30.69 0.88 13.41
N GLY A 36 30.30 2.14 13.22
CA GLY A 36 30.80 2.95 12.11
C GLY A 36 30.00 2.80 10.82
N VAL A 37 28.76 2.31 10.90
CA VAL A 37 27.85 2.19 9.74
C VAL A 37 26.54 2.96 9.92
N GLY A 38 25.84 3.17 8.80
CA GLY A 38 24.43 3.54 8.74
C GLY A 38 23.66 2.48 7.95
N ALA A 39 22.70 1.83 8.61
CA ALA A 39 21.95 0.74 8.03
C ALA A 39 20.67 1.24 7.35
N THR A 40 20.36 0.66 6.20
CA THR A 40 19.18 0.95 5.39
C THR A 40 18.56 -0.36 4.97
N LEU A 41 17.26 -0.34 4.75
CA LEU A 41 16.53 -1.47 4.24
C LEU A 41 15.46 -0.97 3.31
N PHE A 42 15.30 -1.57 2.13
CA PHE A 42 14.18 -1.28 1.25
C PHE A 42 13.69 -2.51 0.47
N GLY A 43 12.38 -2.68 0.36
CA GLY A 43 11.72 -3.70 -0.44
C GLY A 43 11.37 -3.17 -1.83
N VAL A 44 11.48 -4.02 -2.85
CA VAL A 44 11.10 -3.71 -4.24
C VAL A 44 10.25 -4.83 -4.80
N ASN A 45 9.16 -4.48 -5.50
CA ASN A 45 8.41 -5.41 -6.32
C ASN A 45 8.98 -5.41 -7.74
N ALA A 46 9.47 -6.55 -8.23
CA ALA A 46 10.03 -6.64 -9.57
C ALA A 46 8.99 -6.39 -10.68
N ALA A 47 7.71 -6.67 -10.44
CA ALA A 47 6.64 -6.50 -11.42
C ALA A 47 6.21 -5.04 -11.59
N SER A 48 6.05 -4.29 -10.49
CA SER A 48 5.65 -2.87 -10.55
C SER A 48 6.83 -1.90 -10.52
N ARG A 49 8.04 -2.37 -10.18
CA ARG A 49 9.21 -1.53 -9.84
C ARG A 49 8.94 -0.52 -8.72
N GLU A 50 7.90 -0.75 -7.93
CA GLU A 50 7.55 0.09 -6.80
C GLU A 50 8.29 -0.39 -5.55
N ALA A 51 8.65 0.56 -4.68
CA ALA A 51 9.18 0.20 -3.38
C ALA A 51 8.03 -0.28 -2.49
N ILE A 52 8.23 -1.45 -1.92
CA ILE A 52 7.27 -2.08 -0.99
C ILE A 52 7.60 -1.64 0.43
N TYR A 53 8.85 -1.32 0.72
CA TYR A 53 9.28 -1.04 2.08
C TYR A 53 10.53 -0.16 2.06
N VAL A 54 10.69 0.74 3.01
CA VAL A 54 11.99 1.37 3.27
C VAL A 54 12.07 1.68 4.77
N THR A 55 13.23 1.51 5.41
CA THR A 55 13.51 1.97 6.78
C THR A 55 15.02 2.16 6.96
N THR A 56 15.44 2.94 7.96
CA THR A 56 16.86 3.15 8.29
C THR A 56 17.11 2.91 9.78
N GLY A 57 18.37 2.67 10.13
CA GLY A 57 18.85 2.76 11.50
C GLY A 57 19.16 4.21 11.89
N GLN A 58 19.95 4.39 12.94
CA GLN A 58 20.35 5.69 13.50
C GLN A 58 21.65 6.23 12.90
N GLY A 59 22.36 5.42 12.10
CA GLY A 59 23.57 5.88 11.44
C GLY A 59 23.34 6.76 10.21
N ILE A 60 22.07 7.12 9.92
CA ILE A 60 21.70 8.10 8.90
C ILE A 60 20.85 9.17 9.60
N ASP A 61 21.19 10.44 9.36
CA ASP A 61 20.50 11.55 9.99
C ASP A 61 19.06 11.68 9.46
N ALA A 62 18.11 11.91 10.36
CA ALA A 62 16.68 11.96 10.02
C ALA A 62 16.35 13.14 9.09
N GLN A 63 17.03 14.29 9.27
CA GLN A 63 16.84 15.44 8.40
C GLN A 63 17.49 15.20 7.03
N GLY A 64 18.69 14.63 7.00
CA GLY A 64 19.37 14.18 5.78
C GLY A 64 18.51 13.21 4.97
N LEU A 65 17.81 12.30 5.63
CA LEU A 65 16.90 11.34 5.01
C LEU A 65 15.68 11.99 4.36
N LYS A 66 15.14 13.07 4.94
CA LYS A 66 14.09 13.89 4.30
C LYS A 66 14.57 14.51 2.99
N VAL A 67 15.76 15.11 3.01
CA VAL A 67 16.35 15.72 1.81
C VAL A 67 16.64 14.65 0.74
N PHE A 68 17.07 13.45 1.14
CA PHE A 68 17.22 12.32 0.23
C PHE A 68 15.90 11.95 -0.46
N ALA A 69 14.85 11.84 0.34
CA ALA A 69 13.52 11.53 -0.16
C ALA A 69 13.02 12.59 -1.16
N ASP A 70 13.29 13.87 -0.93
CA ASP A 70 12.82 14.92 -1.82
C ASP A 70 13.57 14.98 -3.16
N TYR A 71 14.88 14.77 -3.14
CA TYR A 71 15.74 15.03 -4.29
C TYR A 71 16.72 13.90 -4.62
N TYR A 72 17.60 13.55 -3.67
CA TYR A 72 18.78 12.73 -3.98
C TYR A 72 18.49 11.28 -4.40
N HIS A 73 17.32 10.72 -4.06
CA HIS A 73 16.92 9.40 -4.56
C HIS A 73 16.91 9.32 -6.10
N ARG A 74 16.62 10.42 -6.81
CA ARG A 74 16.53 10.46 -8.29
C ARG A 74 17.89 10.37 -8.97
N ILE A 75 18.92 10.88 -8.32
CA ILE A 75 20.30 10.92 -8.82
C ILE A 75 21.20 9.93 -8.09
N ASN A 76 20.62 8.95 -7.39
CA ASN A 76 21.37 7.99 -6.58
C ASN A 76 22.31 7.15 -7.47
N PRO A 77 23.64 7.29 -7.32
CA PRO A 77 24.61 6.59 -8.16
C PRO A 77 24.62 5.07 -7.92
N PHE A 78 24.05 4.60 -6.80
CA PHE A 78 23.95 3.19 -6.46
C PHE A 78 22.78 2.46 -7.13
N SER A 79 21.90 3.15 -7.88
CA SER A 79 20.74 2.49 -8.52
C SER A 79 21.16 1.34 -9.45
N GLY A 80 22.22 1.53 -10.25
CA GLY A 80 22.75 0.46 -11.11
C GLY A 80 23.34 -0.71 -10.32
N TYR A 81 23.98 -0.42 -9.20
CA TYR A 81 24.50 -1.43 -8.28
C TYR A 81 23.36 -2.28 -7.69
N PHE A 82 22.31 -1.66 -7.15
CA PHE A 82 21.17 -2.40 -6.59
C PHE A 82 20.40 -3.22 -7.64
N LEU A 83 20.27 -2.71 -8.88
CA LEU A 83 19.63 -3.45 -9.97
C LEU A 83 20.36 -4.75 -10.33
N ASN A 84 21.70 -4.73 -10.32
CA ASN A 84 22.54 -5.85 -10.73
C ASN A 84 22.90 -6.81 -9.59
N LEU A 85 22.57 -6.45 -8.34
CA LEU A 85 22.87 -7.30 -7.18
C LEU A 85 22.15 -8.65 -7.28
N ALA A 86 22.92 -9.74 -7.17
CA ALA A 86 22.40 -11.09 -7.26
C ALA A 86 21.53 -11.45 -6.03
N PRO A 87 20.33 -12.04 -6.21
CA PRO A 87 19.52 -12.48 -5.09
C PRO A 87 20.25 -13.51 -4.21
N GLY A 88 20.10 -13.35 -2.89
CA GLY A 88 20.71 -14.19 -1.87
C GLY A 88 22.21 -13.98 -1.69
N ARG A 89 22.76 -12.85 -2.16
CA ARG A 89 24.18 -12.51 -1.99
C ARG A 89 24.36 -11.07 -1.53
N ALA A 90 25.40 -10.87 -0.72
CA ALA A 90 25.88 -9.55 -0.37
C ALA A 90 27.09 -9.20 -1.24
N GLU A 91 27.24 -7.93 -1.58
CA GLU A 91 28.32 -7.45 -2.42
C GLU A 91 28.78 -6.08 -1.94
N ARG A 92 30.00 -5.66 -2.28
CA ARG A 92 30.48 -4.31 -2.02
C ARG A 92 30.06 -3.39 -3.16
N SER A 93 29.60 -2.19 -2.82
CA SER A 93 29.33 -1.12 -3.80
C SER A 93 30.55 -0.78 -4.68
N LEU A 94 31.77 -0.97 -4.16
CA LEU A 94 33.03 -0.82 -4.90
C LEU A 94 33.15 -1.69 -6.15
N ALA A 95 32.42 -2.80 -6.24
CA ALA A 95 32.40 -3.62 -7.46
C ALA A 95 31.73 -2.90 -8.64
N HIS A 96 30.98 -1.82 -8.37
CA HIS A 96 30.19 -1.10 -9.36
C HIS A 96 30.53 0.40 -9.46
N ILE A 97 30.89 1.03 -8.35
CA ILE A 97 31.29 2.45 -8.32
C ILE A 97 32.49 2.61 -7.39
N ASP A 98 33.60 3.09 -7.95
CA ASP A 98 34.79 3.40 -7.16
C ASP A 98 34.65 4.75 -6.42
N ASP A 99 35.57 5.01 -5.49
CA ASP A 99 35.52 6.23 -4.68
C ASP A 99 35.71 7.50 -5.51
N ALA A 100 36.55 7.45 -6.54
CA ALA A 100 36.82 8.63 -7.36
C ALA A 100 35.59 9.00 -8.19
N GLN A 101 34.85 8.00 -8.67
CA GLN A 101 33.56 8.17 -9.34
C GLN A 101 32.51 8.69 -8.37
N LEU A 102 32.36 8.08 -7.19
CA LEU A 102 31.39 8.51 -6.18
C LEU A 102 31.65 9.95 -5.75
N GLN A 103 32.90 10.31 -5.48
CA GLN A 103 33.31 11.65 -5.06
C GLN A 103 33.07 12.75 -6.11
N ARG A 104 32.85 12.39 -7.38
CA ARG A 104 32.48 13.36 -8.43
C ARG A 104 30.98 13.63 -8.51
N THR A 105 30.17 12.88 -7.77
CA THR A 105 28.70 13.02 -7.81
C THR A 105 28.21 14.13 -6.89
N GLU A 106 27.16 14.83 -7.32
CA GLU A 106 26.39 15.74 -6.47
C GLU A 106 25.84 14.99 -5.23
N PHE A 107 25.30 13.80 -5.46
CA PHE A 107 24.81 12.89 -4.42
C PHE A 107 25.80 12.71 -3.27
N TYR A 108 27.07 12.48 -3.58
CA TYR A 108 28.08 12.27 -2.54
C TYR A 108 28.42 13.57 -1.80
N ASN A 109 28.73 14.62 -2.55
CA ASN A 109 29.27 15.86 -1.99
C ASN A 109 28.24 16.62 -1.15
N ASP A 110 26.99 16.63 -1.60
CA ASP A 110 25.97 17.50 -1.03
C ASP A 110 25.04 16.74 -0.06
N TRP A 111 25.01 15.40 -0.13
CA TRP A 111 24.17 14.58 0.74
C TRP A 111 24.93 13.50 1.52
N MET A 112 25.51 12.51 0.84
CA MET A 112 26.01 11.29 1.51
C MET A 112 27.11 11.60 2.52
N ARG A 113 28.03 12.49 2.17
CA ARG A 113 29.13 12.90 3.05
C ARG A 113 28.63 13.59 4.33
N GLN A 114 27.49 14.28 4.28
CA GLN A 114 26.89 14.95 5.44
C GLN A 114 26.30 13.95 6.46
N GLN A 115 26.11 12.69 6.05
CA GLN A 115 25.62 11.62 6.91
C GLN A 115 26.78 11.01 7.72
N ASP A 116 27.60 11.82 8.37
CA ASP A 116 28.78 11.39 9.15
C ASP A 116 29.89 10.72 8.29
N ASP A 117 30.21 11.31 7.14
CA ASP A 117 31.27 10.90 6.20
C ASP A 117 31.15 9.44 5.71
N LEU A 118 29.91 9.01 5.39
CA LEU A 118 29.64 7.74 4.71
C LEU A 118 30.25 7.74 3.29
N ILE A 119 30.72 6.57 2.83
CA ILE A 119 31.39 6.39 1.52
C ILE A 119 31.07 5.02 0.87
N GLY A 120 29.82 4.85 0.46
CA GLY A 120 29.32 3.57 -0.04
C GLY A 120 29.22 2.53 1.07
N GLY A 121 29.38 1.26 0.71
CA GLY A 121 29.41 0.14 1.65
C GLY A 121 29.03 -1.19 1.02
N VAL A 122 28.27 -1.99 1.76
CA VAL A 122 27.84 -3.34 1.36
C VAL A 122 26.33 -3.39 1.28
N ALA A 123 25.78 -4.04 0.27
CA ALA A 123 24.36 -4.34 0.21
C ALA A 123 24.11 -5.84 0.01
N LEU A 124 23.01 -6.31 0.58
CA LEU A 124 22.44 -7.63 0.42
C LEU A 124 21.10 -7.52 -0.31
N LYS A 125 20.85 -8.38 -1.30
CA LYS A 125 19.51 -8.60 -1.86
C LYS A 125 19.00 -9.96 -1.40
N THR A 126 17.83 -10.02 -0.78
CA THR A 126 17.22 -11.29 -0.38
C THR A 126 16.83 -12.12 -1.59
N ARG A 127 16.61 -13.42 -1.38
CA ARG A 127 15.86 -14.23 -2.34
C ARG A 127 14.46 -13.65 -2.51
N ALA A 128 13.91 -13.78 -3.71
CA ALA A 128 12.61 -13.24 -4.03
C ALA A 128 11.48 -14.13 -3.47
N TYR A 129 10.42 -13.51 -2.99
CA TYR A 129 9.15 -14.16 -2.66
C TYR A 129 8.03 -13.50 -3.46
N ARG A 130 7.28 -14.28 -4.27
CA ARG A 130 6.21 -13.79 -5.17
C ARG A 130 6.56 -12.52 -5.98
N SER A 131 7.82 -12.41 -6.44
CA SER A 131 8.39 -11.25 -7.18
C SER A 131 8.85 -10.06 -6.34
N SER A 132 8.79 -10.15 -5.02
CA SER A 132 9.28 -9.13 -4.10
C SER A 132 10.64 -9.52 -3.54
N SER A 133 11.56 -8.56 -3.43
CA SER A 133 12.85 -8.73 -2.76
C SER A 133 13.09 -7.58 -1.78
N LEU A 134 13.91 -7.84 -0.78
CA LEU A 134 14.36 -6.86 0.20
C LEU A 134 15.86 -6.62 0.01
N PHE A 135 16.26 -5.35 0.09
CA PHE A 135 17.63 -4.90 0.08
C PHE A 135 18.00 -4.44 1.47
N VAL A 136 19.14 -4.91 2.00
CA VAL A 136 19.73 -4.39 3.23
C VAL A 136 21.03 -3.72 2.85
N GLY A 137 21.11 -2.40 2.98
CA GLY A 137 22.32 -1.62 2.74
C GLY A 137 23.01 -1.26 4.05
N VAL A 138 24.28 -1.61 4.18
CA VAL A 138 25.17 -1.19 5.26
C VAL A 138 26.14 -0.17 4.68
N ASN A 139 25.83 1.11 4.90
CA ASN A 139 26.67 2.21 4.45
C ASN A 139 27.79 2.42 5.46
N VAL A 140 29.04 2.47 5.02
CA VAL A 140 30.22 2.54 5.89
C VAL A 140 30.80 3.94 5.91
N ARG A 141 31.31 4.36 7.07
CA ARG A 141 32.08 5.59 7.20
C ARG A 141 33.45 5.44 6.53
N ARG A 142 34.02 6.55 6.06
CA ARG A 142 35.36 6.58 5.45
C ARG A 142 36.44 6.05 6.39
N GLN A 143 36.31 6.33 7.68
CA GLN A 143 37.24 5.83 8.68
C GLN A 143 37.16 4.29 8.79
N ARG A 144 38.31 3.61 8.64
CA ARG A 144 38.42 2.13 8.69
C ARG A 144 37.50 1.39 7.70
N ARG A 145 37.17 2.04 6.57
CA ARG A 145 36.26 1.50 5.56
C ARG A 145 36.55 0.05 5.18
N GLU A 146 37.79 -0.29 4.81
CA GLU A 146 38.16 -1.62 4.33
C GLU A 146 37.83 -2.74 5.33
N GLU A 147 38.15 -2.51 6.61
CA GLU A 147 37.84 -3.44 7.70
C GLU A 147 36.33 -3.53 7.94
N THR A 148 35.63 -2.40 7.95
CA THR A 148 34.18 -2.32 8.18
C THR A 148 33.40 -2.99 7.05
N ASP A 149 33.79 -2.76 5.78
CA ASP A 149 33.21 -3.40 4.59
C ASP A 149 33.41 -4.91 4.63
N ALA A 150 34.61 -5.38 4.96
CA ALA A 150 34.88 -6.82 5.07
C ALA A 150 34.01 -7.47 6.15
N ARG A 151 33.87 -6.81 7.31
CA ARG A 151 33.02 -7.31 8.41
C ARG A 151 31.54 -7.29 8.05
N ALA A 152 31.06 -6.21 7.43
CA ALA A 152 29.67 -6.08 7.00
C ALA A 152 29.30 -7.13 5.94
N LEU A 153 30.20 -7.37 4.97
CA LEU A 153 30.02 -8.40 3.95
C LEU A 153 29.83 -9.78 4.55
N VAL A 154 30.78 -10.22 5.39
CA VAL A 154 30.72 -11.54 6.05
C VAL A 154 29.46 -11.66 6.91
N LEU A 155 29.08 -10.60 7.63
CA LEU A 155 27.89 -10.61 8.48
C LEU A 155 26.61 -10.73 7.66
N LEU A 156 26.45 -9.95 6.59
CA LEU A 156 25.27 -10.00 5.74
C LEU A 156 25.16 -11.34 4.99
N GLU A 157 26.27 -11.93 4.55
CA GLU A 157 26.27 -13.29 3.97
C GLU A 157 25.81 -14.34 4.98
N GLN A 158 26.24 -14.26 6.24
CA GLN A 158 25.80 -15.17 7.31
C GLN A 158 24.31 -14.98 7.66
N LEU A 159 23.82 -13.75 7.63
CA LEU A 159 22.43 -13.43 7.96
C LEU A 159 21.46 -13.69 6.81
N GLU A 160 21.93 -13.77 5.56
CA GLU A 160 21.08 -13.84 4.37
C GLU A 160 19.96 -14.89 4.46
N PRO A 161 20.22 -16.15 4.86
CA PRO A 161 19.16 -17.16 4.91
C PRO A 161 18.04 -16.76 5.90
N TYR A 162 18.42 -16.14 7.01
CA TYR A 162 17.49 -15.70 8.05
C TYR A 162 16.72 -14.44 7.65
N ILE A 163 17.37 -13.50 6.95
CA ILE A 163 16.73 -12.28 6.44
C ILE A 163 15.71 -12.66 5.36
N SER A 164 16.10 -13.50 4.39
CA SER A 164 15.21 -13.99 3.33
C SER A 164 14.01 -14.74 3.92
N HIS A 165 14.22 -15.61 4.91
CA HIS A 165 13.13 -16.34 5.55
C HIS A 165 12.21 -15.43 6.38
N ALA A 166 12.77 -14.50 7.16
CA ALA A 166 11.99 -13.52 7.91
C ALA A 166 11.15 -12.63 6.97
N PHE A 167 11.70 -12.25 5.83
CA PHE A 167 10.98 -11.51 4.80
C PHE A 167 9.82 -12.33 4.22
N GLU A 168 10.05 -13.58 3.82
CA GLU A 168 9.00 -14.51 3.37
C GLU A 168 7.87 -14.64 4.40
N VAL A 169 8.20 -14.93 5.66
CA VAL A 169 7.20 -15.05 6.74
C VAL A 169 6.44 -13.75 6.91
N SER A 170 7.12 -12.59 6.86
CA SER A 170 6.44 -11.29 6.97
C SER A 170 5.44 -11.06 5.84
N GLN A 171 5.75 -11.48 4.61
CA GLN A 171 4.83 -11.38 3.48
C GLN A 171 3.63 -12.31 3.67
N VAL A 172 3.84 -13.56 4.08
CA VAL A 172 2.75 -14.52 4.37
C VAL A 172 1.85 -14.01 5.49
N VAL A 173 2.42 -13.51 6.59
CA VAL A 173 1.66 -12.93 7.70
C VAL A 173 0.87 -11.72 7.22
N ALA A 174 1.44 -10.88 6.36
CA ALA A 174 0.75 -9.74 5.79
C ALA A 174 -0.42 -10.16 4.88
N GLU A 175 -0.23 -11.16 4.02
CA GLU A 175 -1.29 -11.76 3.18
C GLU A 175 -2.44 -12.35 4.01
N LEU A 176 -2.11 -13.07 5.09
CA LEU A 176 -3.11 -13.64 6.01
C LEU A 176 -3.88 -12.55 6.75
N ARG A 177 -3.20 -11.50 7.23
CA ARG A 177 -3.84 -10.34 7.87
C ARG A 177 -4.71 -9.58 6.89
N ALA A 178 -4.24 -9.37 5.66
CA ALA A 178 -5.04 -8.76 4.59
C ALA A 178 -6.33 -9.56 4.37
N THR A 179 -6.22 -10.87 4.18
CA THR A 179 -7.37 -11.76 3.92
C THR A 179 -8.36 -11.78 5.10
N ALA A 180 -7.87 -11.77 6.33
CA ALA A 180 -8.70 -11.76 7.53
C ALA A 180 -9.43 -10.42 7.74
N LEU A 181 -8.80 -9.30 7.35
CA LEU A 181 -9.39 -7.96 7.42
C LEU A 181 -10.38 -7.70 6.28
N THR A 182 -10.16 -8.28 5.08
CA THR A 182 -10.96 -8.00 3.88
C THR A 182 -12.15 -8.93 3.67
N GLY A 183 -12.34 -9.96 4.52
CA GLY A 183 -13.52 -10.83 4.54
C GLY A 183 -14.22 -11.09 3.20
N ARG A 184 -13.68 -12.01 2.38
CA ARG A 184 -14.17 -12.39 1.02
C ARG A 184 -14.17 -11.26 -0.03
N ASP A 185 -13.67 -11.61 -1.20
CA ASP A 185 -13.47 -10.89 -2.49
C ASP A 185 -14.42 -9.75 -2.93
N ASP A 186 -15.53 -9.44 -2.24
CA ASP A 186 -16.56 -8.52 -2.75
C ASP A 186 -16.39 -7.04 -2.33
N GLN A 187 -15.38 -6.69 -1.51
CA GLN A 187 -15.19 -5.31 -1.03
C GLN A 187 -14.12 -4.48 -1.75
N ALA A 188 -13.30 -5.07 -2.62
CA ALA A 188 -12.27 -4.31 -3.36
C ALA A 188 -12.86 -3.18 -4.24
N ASP A 189 -14.16 -3.28 -4.57
CA ASP A 189 -14.88 -2.29 -5.38
C ASP A 189 -15.53 -1.14 -4.56
N GLN A 190 -15.48 -1.17 -3.22
CA GLN A 190 -16.21 -0.25 -2.35
C GLN A 190 -15.38 0.90 -1.76
N GLY A 191 -14.07 0.76 -1.66
CA GLY A 191 -13.20 1.76 -1.05
C GLY A 191 -12.10 1.19 -0.16
N GLY A 192 -11.46 2.06 0.62
CA GLY A 192 -10.57 1.68 1.71
C GLY A 192 -10.04 2.91 2.47
N VAL A 193 -9.08 2.68 3.35
CA VAL A 193 -8.45 3.71 4.18
C VAL A 193 -6.93 3.73 3.95
N VAL A 194 -6.35 4.93 3.92
CA VAL A 194 -4.90 5.15 3.97
C VAL A 194 -4.61 6.17 5.05
N ILE A 195 -3.62 5.88 5.88
CA ILE A 195 -3.15 6.75 6.95
C ILE A 195 -1.73 7.18 6.60
N THR A 196 -1.48 8.48 6.66
CA THR A 196 -0.17 9.06 6.43
C THR A 196 0.25 9.98 7.57
N ASP A 197 1.52 10.35 7.61
CA ASP A 197 1.97 11.52 8.37
C ASP A 197 1.67 12.84 7.63
N HIS A 198 2.18 13.95 8.15
CA HIS A 198 2.07 15.28 7.57
C HIS A 198 2.81 15.48 6.23
N ASP A 199 3.75 14.62 5.87
CA ASP A 199 4.53 14.66 4.63
C ASP A 199 4.04 13.60 3.60
N PHE A 200 2.87 12.99 3.86
CA PHE A 200 2.26 11.92 3.06
C PHE A 200 2.96 10.56 3.11
N MET A 201 3.86 10.35 4.06
CA MET A 201 4.45 9.03 4.28
C MET A 201 3.36 8.05 4.73
N VAL A 202 3.16 6.95 4.01
CA VAL A 202 2.15 5.94 4.35
C VAL A 202 2.57 5.23 5.64
N LEU A 203 1.74 5.39 6.67
CA LEU A 203 1.84 4.68 7.95
C LEU A 203 1.04 3.37 7.90
N TRP A 204 -0.10 3.40 7.20
CA TRP A 204 -0.98 2.27 7.01
C TRP A 204 -1.83 2.43 5.77
N ALA A 205 -2.15 1.35 5.06
CA ALA A 205 -3.08 1.35 3.95
C ALA A 205 -3.83 0.03 3.87
N ASP A 206 -5.09 0.09 3.49
CA ASP A 206 -5.83 -1.09 3.07
C ASP A 206 -5.16 -1.72 1.84
N PRO A 207 -4.88 -3.03 1.84
CA PRO A 207 -4.26 -3.72 0.71
C PRO A 207 -5.04 -3.49 -0.61
N ALA A 208 -6.37 -3.46 -0.53
CA ALA A 208 -7.25 -3.24 -1.67
C ALA A 208 -7.11 -1.84 -2.30
N ILE A 209 -6.70 -0.82 -1.54
CA ILE A 209 -6.43 0.50 -2.11
C ILE A 209 -5.19 0.48 -3.01
N LEU A 210 -4.15 -0.24 -2.60
CA LEU A 210 -2.87 -0.24 -3.30
C LEU A 210 -2.91 -1.03 -4.60
N SER A 211 -3.74 -2.09 -4.65
CA SER A 211 -3.91 -2.92 -5.85
C SER A 211 -5.10 -2.52 -6.72
N GLY A 212 -6.18 -1.95 -6.14
CA GLY A 212 -7.46 -1.74 -6.81
C GLY A 212 -7.73 -0.33 -7.35
N MET A 213 -6.91 0.67 -7.01
CA MET A 213 -7.16 2.09 -7.36
C MET A 213 -6.07 2.69 -8.25
N ALA A 214 -5.61 1.91 -9.24
CA ALA A 214 -4.61 2.35 -10.20
C ALA A 214 -5.02 3.67 -10.88
N GLY A 215 -4.17 4.70 -10.76
CA GLY A 215 -4.38 6.02 -11.36
C GLY A 215 -5.01 7.07 -10.42
N LEU A 216 -5.76 6.67 -9.39
CA LEU A 216 -6.28 7.61 -8.37
C LEU A 216 -5.16 8.03 -7.41
N LEU A 217 -4.38 7.06 -6.98
CA LEU A 217 -3.27 7.23 -6.06
C LEU A 217 -2.14 6.25 -6.42
N ARG A 218 -0.94 6.58 -5.96
CA ARG A 218 0.25 5.74 -6.03
C ARG A 218 1.08 5.96 -4.80
N VAL A 219 1.86 4.96 -4.43
CA VAL A 219 2.90 5.10 -3.41
C VAL A 219 4.24 5.19 -4.14
N ASP A 220 4.98 6.28 -3.92
CA ASP A 220 6.29 6.44 -4.55
C ASP A 220 7.35 5.52 -3.93
N MET A 221 8.55 5.48 -4.50
CA MET A 221 9.66 4.63 -4.04
C MET A 221 10.06 4.88 -2.57
N LEU A 222 9.64 6.01 -2.00
CA LEU A 222 9.96 6.39 -0.64
C LEU A 222 8.79 6.13 0.30
N GLY A 223 7.72 5.47 -0.17
CA GLY A 223 6.56 5.20 0.65
C GLY A 223 5.61 6.40 0.80
N ARG A 224 5.72 7.44 -0.03
CA ARG A 224 4.79 8.59 0.02
C ARG A 224 3.56 8.36 -0.85
N LEU A 225 2.40 8.61 -0.27
CA LEU A 225 1.14 8.68 -1.00
C LEU A 225 1.15 9.88 -1.94
N ARG A 226 0.83 9.63 -3.20
CA ARG A 226 0.61 10.65 -4.23
C ARG A 226 -0.75 10.42 -4.86
N PHE A 227 -1.59 11.44 -4.91
CA PHE A 227 -2.80 11.42 -5.72
C PHE A 227 -2.43 11.70 -7.19
N GLY A 228 -3.11 11.02 -8.12
CA GLY A 228 -2.89 11.19 -9.55
C GLY A 228 -3.32 12.57 -10.07
N ASP A 229 -4.34 13.14 -9.43
CA ASP A 229 -4.86 14.47 -9.72
C ASP A 229 -4.13 15.55 -8.88
N PRO A 230 -3.47 16.55 -9.52
CA PRO A 230 -2.77 17.64 -8.83
C PRO A 230 -3.65 18.48 -7.90
N ASP A 231 -4.93 18.68 -8.24
CA ASP A 231 -5.85 19.48 -7.43
C ASP A 231 -6.24 18.72 -6.17
N VAL A 232 -6.44 17.40 -6.29
CA VAL A 232 -6.65 16.49 -5.15
C VAL A 232 -5.42 16.45 -4.27
N GLN A 233 -4.21 16.39 -4.85
CA GLN A 233 -2.95 16.42 -4.10
C GLN A 233 -2.80 17.74 -3.32
N LEU A 234 -3.11 18.88 -3.94
CA LEU A 234 -3.06 20.19 -3.31
C LEU A 234 -4.09 20.29 -2.18
N TRP A 235 -5.33 19.87 -2.41
CA TRP A 235 -6.38 19.79 -1.38
C TRP A 235 -5.97 18.89 -0.21
N ALA A 236 -5.34 17.74 -0.49
CA ALA A 236 -4.88 16.83 0.53
C ALA A 236 -3.80 17.49 1.40
N ALA A 237 -2.92 18.30 0.80
CA ALA A 237 -1.80 18.96 1.47
C ALA A 237 -2.22 20.21 2.28
N GLN A 238 -3.39 20.77 2.00
CA GLN A 238 -3.90 21.94 2.73
C GLN A 238 -4.29 21.58 4.17
N ASP A 239 -3.51 22.06 5.13
CA ASP A 239 -3.79 21.97 6.57
C ASP A 239 -4.44 23.27 7.10
N GLN A 240 -5.47 23.79 6.41
CA GLN A 240 -6.19 24.97 6.89
C GLN A 240 -7.02 24.63 8.13
N THR A 241 -6.42 24.90 9.29
CA THR A 241 -6.87 24.57 10.62
C THR A 241 -7.68 25.72 11.21
N ARG A 242 -9.01 25.67 11.06
CA ARG A 242 -9.89 26.17 12.14
C ARG A 242 -10.30 24.96 12.97
N PHE A 243 -9.41 24.51 13.84
CA PHE A 243 -9.78 23.60 14.92
C PHE A 243 -10.59 24.40 15.94
N GLY A 244 -11.91 24.15 16.01
CA GLY A 244 -12.63 24.42 17.24
C GLY A 244 -12.04 23.57 18.37
N ARG A 245 -11.97 24.10 19.60
CA ARG A 245 -11.44 23.38 20.77
C ARG A 245 -12.03 21.96 20.83
N GLY A 246 -11.22 20.95 20.48
CA GLY A 246 -11.54 19.52 20.62
C GLY A 246 -12.14 18.78 19.42
N GLY A 247 -12.26 19.37 18.22
CA GLY A 247 -12.97 18.72 17.09
C GLY A 247 -12.07 18.18 15.97
N ASN A 248 -12.25 16.91 15.60
CA ASN A 248 -11.74 16.34 14.33
C ASN A 248 -12.27 17.14 13.13
N ALA A 249 -11.41 17.48 12.17
CA ALA A 249 -11.83 18.15 10.94
C ALA A 249 -12.04 17.11 9.82
N LEU A 250 -13.30 16.84 9.48
CA LEU A 250 -13.66 16.05 8.30
C LEU A 250 -13.78 16.98 7.09
N ARG A 251 -13.06 16.64 6.02
CA ARG A 251 -13.15 17.30 4.70
C ARG A 251 -13.37 16.25 3.63
N GLN A 252 -14.01 16.62 2.53
CA GLN A 252 -14.17 15.73 1.37
C GLN A 252 -13.75 16.43 0.08
N CYS A 253 -13.25 15.64 -0.85
CA CYS A 253 -12.93 16.00 -2.22
C CYS A 253 -13.42 14.88 -3.15
N GLU A 254 -13.76 15.24 -4.37
CA GLU A 254 -14.20 14.30 -5.40
C GLU A 254 -13.10 14.15 -6.43
N ALA A 255 -12.78 12.91 -6.78
CA ALA A 255 -11.72 12.57 -7.71
C ALA A 255 -12.26 11.52 -8.70
N GLY A 256 -12.82 11.98 -9.81
CA GLY A 256 -13.51 11.13 -10.77
C GLY A 256 -14.67 10.33 -10.12
N PRO A 257 -14.66 8.98 -10.19
CA PRO A 257 -15.69 8.14 -9.59
C PRO A 257 -15.47 7.90 -8.10
N TYR A 258 -14.58 8.63 -7.42
CA TYR A 258 -14.28 8.43 -6.00
C TYR A 258 -14.59 9.69 -5.16
N ILE A 259 -14.95 9.46 -3.91
CA ILE A 259 -15.02 10.46 -2.83
C ILE A 259 -13.87 10.16 -1.88
N ILE A 260 -12.99 11.13 -1.67
CA ILE A 260 -11.88 11.06 -0.72
C ILE A 260 -12.24 11.94 0.48
N ARG A 261 -12.30 11.35 1.67
CA ARG A 261 -12.50 12.06 2.94
C ARG A 261 -11.20 12.13 3.71
N LYS A 262 -10.80 13.33 4.13
CA LYS A 262 -9.61 13.58 4.95
C LYS A 262 -10.02 13.87 6.39
N LEU A 263 -9.43 13.15 7.34
CA LEU A 263 -9.46 13.43 8.76
C LEU A 263 -8.05 13.80 9.24
N ILE A 264 -7.94 14.83 10.07
CA ILE A 264 -6.69 15.22 10.74
C ILE A 264 -6.95 15.15 12.25
N GLY A 265 -6.16 14.36 12.96
CA GLY A 265 -6.30 14.16 14.41
C GLY A 265 -5.00 13.76 15.10
N PRO A 266 -4.91 13.88 16.43
CA PRO A 266 -3.79 13.35 17.22
C PRO A 266 -3.76 11.81 17.16
N HIS A 267 -2.57 11.24 17.34
CA HIS A 267 -2.28 9.81 17.31
C HIS A 267 -3.34 9.00 18.10
N ALA A 268 -4.21 8.27 17.41
CA ALA A 268 -4.94 7.18 18.04
C ALA A 268 -3.99 5.99 18.17
N GLU A 269 -4.00 5.26 19.28
CA GLU A 269 -3.30 3.96 19.40
C GLU A 269 -3.90 3.01 18.34
N MET A 270 -3.24 2.94 17.18
CA MET A 270 -3.78 2.29 15.98
C MET A 270 -2.99 1.03 15.64
N PRO A 271 -3.65 0.03 15.00
CA PRO A 271 -2.99 -1.18 14.56
C PRO A 271 -1.88 -0.86 13.56
N VAL A 272 -0.68 -1.38 13.82
CA VAL A 272 0.48 -1.31 12.91
C VAL A 272 0.10 -1.95 11.58
N SER A 273 0.42 -1.30 10.45
CA SER A 273 0.13 -1.86 9.14
C SER A 273 0.76 -3.24 8.98
N PRO A 274 0.03 -4.23 8.45
CA PRO A 274 0.61 -5.52 8.15
C PRO A 274 1.63 -5.47 7.01
N LEU A 275 1.56 -4.47 6.13
CA LEU A 275 2.35 -4.39 4.90
C LEU A 275 3.48 -3.35 4.95
N PHE A 276 3.33 -2.29 5.75
CA PHE A 276 4.24 -1.16 5.77
C PHE A 276 4.47 -0.69 7.21
N PRO A 277 5.54 -1.09 7.90
CA PRO A 277 6.01 -0.24 8.96
C PRO A 277 6.54 0.99 8.22
N GLY A 278 5.74 2.07 8.18
CA GLY A 278 6.15 3.30 7.52
C GLY A 278 7.59 3.64 7.89
N PHE A 279 8.30 4.21 6.93
CA PHE A 279 9.73 4.55 6.88
C PHE A 279 10.38 5.08 8.18
N PHE A 280 9.56 5.52 9.14
CA PHE A 280 9.93 6.39 10.23
C PHE A 280 9.31 6.06 11.61
N HIS A 281 8.72 4.87 11.84
CA HIS A 281 8.25 4.51 13.19
C HIS A 281 9.40 4.61 14.21
N GLY A 282 9.38 5.66 15.06
CA GLY A 282 10.37 5.90 16.12
C GLY A 282 11.34 7.07 15.91
N SER A 283 11.30 7.80 14.78
CA SER A 283 12.27 8.86 14.45
C SER A 283 11.86 10.30 14.84
N GLY A 284 10.83 10.48 15.68
CA GLY A 284 10.45 11.81 16.19
C GLY A 284 9.69 12.72 15.20
N TRP A 285 9.05 12.16 14.17
CA TRP A 285 8.25 12.91 13.20
C TRP A 285 6.85 13.27 13.76
N SER A 286 6.25 14.34 13.21
CA SER A 286 5.13 15.09 13.81
C SER A 286 3.96 14.25 14.34
N GLU A 287 3.40 14.65 15.49
CA GLU A 287 2.23 14.03 16.16
C GLU A 287 0.91 14.08 15.35
N ARG A 288 0.91 14.68 14.16
CA ARG A 288 -0.29 14.87 13.33
C ARG A 288 -0.33 13.87 12.18
N GLN A 289 -1.35 13.02 12.21
CA GLN A 289 -1.64 12.05 11.17
C GLN A 289 -2.75 12.57 10.24
N ARG A 290 -2.71 12.15 8.97
CA ARG A 290 -3.79 12.35 8.01
C ARG A 290 -4.39 10.99 7.66
N THR A 291 -5.69 10.83 7.89
CA THR A 291 -6.44 9.65 7.48
C THR A 291 -7.28 9.98 6.27
N PHE A 292 -7.08 9.24 5.18
CA PHE A 292 -7.85 9.32 3.95
C PHE A 292 -8.78 8.11 3.88
N VAL A 293 -10.09 8.34 3.90
CA VAL A 293 -11.10 7.33 3.60
C VAL A 293 -11.54 7.54 2.16
N ILE A 294 -11.27 6.56 1.31
CA ILE A 294 -11.58 6.61 -0.12
C ILE A 294 -12.75 5.67 -0.36
N SER A 295 -13.82 6.19 -0.93
CA SER A 295 -15.00 5.40 -1.27
C SER A 295 -15.38 5.68 -2.70
N ARG A 296 -15.85 4.68 -3.44
CA ARG A 296 -16.42 4.95 -4.77
C ARG A 296 -17.65 5.83 -4.60
N ARG A 297 -17.78 6.86 -5.44
CA ARG A 297 -18.95 7.72 -5.54
C ARG A 297 -20.09 6.80 -5.97
N ASN A 298 -20.94 6.45 -5.01
CA ASN A 298 -22.05 5.52 -5.13
C ASN A 298 -22.63 5.53 -6.56
N ARG A 299 -22.51 4.42 -7.29
CA ARG A 299 -23.66 4.00 -8.08
C ARG A 299 -24.69 3.65 -7.01
N GLN A 300 -25.70 4.48 -6.82
CA GLN A 300 -26.84 4.06 -5.98
C GLN A 300 -27.25 2.70 -6.53
N VAL A 301 -27.05 1.63 -5.77
CA VAL A 301 -27.50 0.30 -6.17
C VAL A 301 -29.01 0.44 -6.31
N THR A 302 -29.49 0.51 -7.54
CA THR A 302 -30.90 0.74 -7.79
C THR A 302 -31.67 -0.55 -7.46
N ILE A 303 -32.99 -0.47 -7.38
CA ILE A 303 -33.82 -1.67 -7.16
C ILE A 303 -33.60 -2.65 -8.32
N GLU A 304 -33.40 -2.13 -9.53
CA GLU A 304 -33.10 -2.86 -10.75
C GLU A 304 -31.79 -3.65 -10.64
N ASP A 305 -30.72 -3.03 -10.12
CA ASP A 305 -29.43 -3.70 -9.89
C ASP A 305 -29.58 -4.84 -8.86
N ARG A 306 -30.37 -4.64 -7.77
CA ARG A 306 -30.64 -5.69 -6.77
C ARG A 306 -31.48 -6.85 -7.31
N LEU A 307 -32.50 -6.54 -8.11
CA LEU A 307 -33.34 -7.56 -8.76
C LEU A 307 -32.53 -8.39 -9.75
N GLY A 308 -31.67 -7.74 -10.54
CA GLY A 308 -30.74 -8.38 -11.46
C GLY A 308 -29.83 -9.38 -10.75
N ALA A 309 -29.19 -8.96 -9.65
CA ALA A 309 -28.28 -9.81 -8.88
C ALA A 309 -29.00 -10.95 -8.16
N ARG A 310 -30.12 -10.68 -7.47
CA ARG A 310 -30.84 -11.66 -6.64
C ARG A 310 -31.46 -12.78 -7.47
N PHE A 311 -32.01 -12.45 -8.63
CA PHE A 311 -32.77 -13.39 -9.48
C PHE A 311 -32.08 -13.70 -10.82
N GLN A 312 -30.83 -13.25 -11.00
CA GLN A 312 -30.04 -13.47 -12.22
C GLN A 312 -30.79 -13.01 -13.49
N LEU A 313 -31.49 -11.88 -13.36
CA LEU A 313 -32.25 -11.27 -14.44
C LEU A 313 -31.30 -10.43 -15.32
N SER A 314 -31.46 -10.55 -16.63
CA SER A 314 -30.86 -9.65 -17.61
C SER A 314 -31.52 -8.27 -17.54
N ALA A 315 -30.86 -7.24 -18.09
CA ALA A 315 -31.40 -5.88 -18.13
C ALA A 315 -32.80 -5.80 -18.76
N ALA A 316 -33.07 -6.62 -19.80
CA ALA A 316 -34.37 -6.67 -20.45
C ALA A 316 -35.45 -7.33 -19.59
N GLU A 317 -35.08 -8.28 -18.73
CA GLU A 317 -35.99 -8.96 -17.79
C GLU A 317 -36.27 -8.09 -16.56
N VAL A 318 -35.27 -7.38 -16.05
CA VAL A 318 -35.44 -6.39 -14.98
C VAL A 318 -36.42 -5.30 -15.41
N ALA A 319 -36.29 -4.78 -16.64
CA ALA A 319 -37.23 -3.80 -17.18
C ALA A 319 -38.68 -4.33 -17.23
N ILE A 320 -38.89 -5.61 -17.57
CA ILE A 320 -40.23 -6.23 -17.54
C ILE A 320 -40.74 -6.38 -16.11
N ALA A 321 -39.89 -6.81 -15.17
CA ALA A 321 -40.26 -6.93 -13.77
C ALA A 321 -40.68 -5.57 -13.17
N THR A 322 -39.97 -4.49 -13.50
CA THR A 322 -40.32 -3.12 -13.09
C THR A 322 -41.65 -2.68 -13.69
N LEU A 323 -41.87 -2.86 -14.99
CA LEU A 323 -43.15 -2.51 -15.63
C LEU A 323 -44.33 -3.32 -15.05
N ILE A 324 -44.10 -4.58 -14.64
CA ILE A 324 -45.13 -5.37 -13.95
C ILE A 324 -45.44 -4.77 -12.57
N ALA A 325 -44.42 -4.33 -11.83
CA ALA A 325 -44.57 -3.71 -10.52
C ALA A 325 -45.26 -2.34 -10.58
N GLU A 326 -45.09 -1.60 -11.67
CA GLU A 326 -45.77 -0.33 -11.96
C GLU A 326 -47.22 -0.50 -12.41
N GLY A 327 -47.67 -1.74 -12.65
CA GLY A 327 -49.06 -2.05 -12.99
C GLY A 327 -49.38 -2.02 -14.48
N HIS A 328 -48.37 -1.94 -15.36
CA HIS A 328 -48.61 -1.94 -16.80
C HIS A 328 -49.21 -3.27 -17.30
N SER A 329 -50.15 -3.16 -18.23
CA SER A 329 -50.69 -4.29 -18.97
C SER A 329 -49.68 -4.81 -20.00
N THR A 330 -49.90 -6.04 -20.49
CA THR A 330 -49.01 -6.64 -21.50
C THR A 330 -49.01 -5.84 -22.82
N GLN A 331 -50.12 -5.18 -23.14
CA GLN A 331 -50.24 -4.33 -24.33
C GLN A 331 -49.42 -3.05 -24.14
N GLU A 332 -49.58 -2.35 -23.01
CA GLU A 332 -48.82 -1.14 -22.70
C GLU A 332 -47.31 -1.41 -22.64
N MET A 333 -46.88 -2.55 -22.11
CA MET A 333 -45.47 -2.97 -22.13
C MET A 333 -44.94 -3.18 -23.56
N ALA A 334 -45.76 -3.74 -24.45
CA ALA A 334 -45.39 -3.96 -25.84
C ALA A 334 -45.23 -2.62 -26.57
N ASP A 335 -46.15 -1.69 -26.33
CA ASP A 335 -46.17 -0.36 -26.92
C ASP A 335 -44.99 0.49 -26.40
N LEU A 336 -44.77 0.52 -25.07
CA LEU A 336 -43.67 1.26 -24.42
C LEU A 336 -42.28 0.79 -24.92
N ARG A 337 -42.13 -0.52 -25.13
CA ARG A 337 -40.86 -1.11 -25.57
C ARG A 337 -40.72 -1.20 -27.09
N GLN A 338 -41.75 -0.83 -27.85
CA GLN A 338 -41.80 -0.98 -29.30
C GLN A 338 -41.49 -2.42 -29.75
N THR A 339 -42.09 -3.41 -29.08
CA THR A 339 -41.90 -4.84 -29.39
C THR A 339 -43.23 -5.56 -29.53
N SER A 340 -43.22 -6.77 -30.11
CA SER A 340 -44.45 -7.55 -30.28
C SER A 340 -45.01 -8.05 -28.94
N LEU A 341 -46.35 -8.17 -28.85
CA LEU A 341 -47.05 -8.85 -27.75
C LEU A 341 -46.49 -10.26 -27.45
N HIS A 342 -46.08 -10.99 -28.49
CA HIS A 342 -45.50 -12.33 -28.33
C HIS A 342 -44.16 -12.27 -27.60
N THR A 343 -43.30 -11.30 -27.94
CA THR A 343 -42.00 -11.07 -27.29
C THR A 343 -42.17 -10.73 -25.82
N ILE A 344 -43.08 -9.82 -25.49
CA ILE A 344 -43.37 -9.46 -24.09
C ILE A 344 -43.89 -10.67 -23.30
N ARG A 345 -44.81 -11.48 -23.87
CA ARG A 345 -45.30 -12.69 -23.20
C ARG A 345 -44.18 -13.68 -22.89
N ASN A 346 -43.23 -13.86 -23.81
CA ASN A 346 -42.07 -14.73 -23.58
C ASN A 346 -41.16 -14.18 -22.48
N GLN A 347 -40.89 -12.87 -22.47
CA GLN A 347 -40.08 -12.24 -21.43
C GLN A 347 -40.76 -12.28 -20.05
N ILE A 348 -42.09 -12.10 -19.97
CA ILE A 348 -42.85 -12.29 -18.72
C ILE A 348 -42.68 -13.73 -18.23
N ARG A 349 -42.77 -14.73 -19.12
CA ARG A 349 -42.60 -16.15 -18.75
C ARG A 349 -41.19 -16.44 -18.20
N ALA A 350 -40.17 -15.85 -18.80
CA ALA A 350 -38.78 -15.95 -18.35
C ALA A 350 -38.58 -15.30 -16.97
N VAL A 351 -39.13 -14.09 -16.75
CA VAL A 351 -39.11 -13.40 -15.46
C VAL A 351 -39.79 -14.23 -14.37
N LEU A 352 -40.98 -14.77 -14.64
CA LEU A 352 -41.70 -15.62 -13.69
C LEU A 352 -40.88 -16.87 -13.30
N ALA A 353 -40.25 -17.51 -14.28
CA ALA A 353 -39.41 -18.67 -14.04
C ALA A 353 -38.16 -18.34 -13.21
N LYS A 354 -37.43 -17.27 -13.56
CA LYS A 354 -36.20 -16.86 -12.86
C LYS A 354 -36.44 -16.31 -11.46
N MET A 355 -37.59 -15.66 -11.24
CA MET A 355 -38.01 -15.21 -9.91
C MET A 355 -38.71 -16.30 -9.09
N GLU A 356 -38.89 -17.50 -9.66
CA GLU A 356 -39.57 -18.64 -9.03
C GLU A 356 -41.00 -18.32 -8.55
N VAL A 357 -41.72 -17.46 -9.28
CA VAL A 357 -43.09 -17.05 -8.95
C VAL A 357 -44.10 -17.54 -9.98
N ARG A 358 -45.32 -17.80 -9.53
CA ARG A 358 -46.38 -18.42 -10.36
C ARG A 358 -47.18 -17.43 -11.19
N ASP A 359 -47.20 -16.15 -10.78
CA ASP A 359 -48.02 -15.11 -11.40
C ASP A 359 -47.40 -13.71 -11.24
N ARG A 360 -48.02 -12.72 -11.89
CA ARG A 360 -47.62 -11.31 -11.82
C ARG A 360 -47.66 -10.76 -10.39
N GLY A 361 -48.60 -11.22 -9.55
CA GLY A 361 -48.69 -10.81 -8.15
C GLY A 361 -47.46 -11.22 -7.34
N GLY A 362 -46.88 -12.39 -7.65
CA GLY A 362 -45.59 -12.82 -7.12
C GLY A 362 -44.45 -11.88 -7.47
N VAL A 363 -44.35 -11.45 -8.74
CA VAL A 363 -43.34 -10.47 -9.19
C VAL A 363 -43.50 -9.15 -8.43
N ILE A 364 -44.73 -8.62 -8.33
CA ILE A 364 -45.00 -7.37 -7.60
C ILE A 364 -44.53 -7.48 -6.14
N ARG A 365 -44.83 -8.60 -5.46
CA ARG A 365 -44.40 -8.81 -4.07
C ARG A 365 -42.89 -8.81 -3.92
N GLU A 366 -42.15 -9.50 -4.78
CA GLU A 366 -40.69 -9.55 -4.70
C GLU A 366 -40.05 -8.18 -5.01
N VAL A 367 -40.58 -7.45 -6.02
CA VAL A 367 -40.10 -6.10 -6.33
C VAL A 367 -40.37 -5.13 -5.18
N MET A 368 -41.56 -5.20 -4.56
CA MET A 368 -41.90 -4.36 -3.40
C MET A 368 -41.11 -4.75 -2.15
N ALA A 369 -40.81 -6.03 -1.95
CA ALA A 369 -39.93 -6.48 -0.88
C ALA A 369 -38.51 -5.93 -1.04
N GLU A 370 -37.97 -5.88 -2.27
CA GLU A 370 -36.67 -5.28 -2.57
C GLU A 370 -36.65 -3.75 -2.48
N LYS A 371 -37.80 -3.10 -2.71
CA LYS A 371 -37.97 -1.66 -2.52
C LYS A 371 -37.98 -1.27 -1.04
N ASN A 372 -38.51 -2.14 -0.17
CA ASN A 372 -38.62 -1.91 1.28
C ASN A 372 -37.39 -2.37 2.08
N ARG A 373 -36.43 -3.07 1.44
CA ARG A 373 -35.11 -3.32 2.03
C ARG A 373 -34.29 -2.01 1.96
N ASN A 374 -34.25 -1.28 3.08
CA ASN A 374 -33.42 -0.09 3.25
C ASN A 374 -31.92 -0.49 3.15
N PRO A 375 -31.03 0.35 2.58
CA PRO A 375 -29.60 0.05 2.49
C PRO A 375 -28.91 -0.07 3.85
#